data_AF-A0A7L3LGL7-F1
#
_entry.id   AF-A0A7L3LGL7-F1
#
_cell.length_a   1.000
_cell.length_b   1.000
_cell.length_c   1.000
_cell.angle_alpha   90.00
_cell.angle_beta   90.00
_cell.angle_gamma   90.00
#
_symmetry.space_group_name_H-M   'P 1'
#
loop_
_entity.id
_entity.type
_entity.pdbx_description
1 polymer ?
#
loop_
_entity_poly.entity_id
_entity_poly.type
_entity_poly.pdbx_seq_one_letter_code
_entity_poly.pdbx_strand_id
1 'polypeptide(L)'
;SMISGASSPYQPTTEPVSQRHGLGGLRCDLDYLRGTFGRIKLAEVVLALIAFICIETIMECSLCEGLYFFEFVSCSALVVTGVLLLMFSLNLHTRIPQINWNLTDLVNTGLSTFFFFIASVVLAALNHKTGAEIAAVIFGFLAMAVYALDTYLAIKKWRMNSRQQSSRQTSDYIRARTESREVDHRPEIQRLDA
;
A
#
# COMPACT_ATOMS: atom_id res chain seq x y z
N SER A 1 20.70 -44.45 52.69
CA SER A 1 19.40 -43.86 52.33
C SER A 1 19.55 -42.91 51.16
N MET A 2 18.85 -43.26 50.08
CA MET A 2 18.44 -42.52 48.88
C MET A 2 19.09 -41.17 48.53
N ILE A 3 19.80 -41.19 47.41
CA ILE A 3 20.04 -40.08 46.48
C ILE A 3 18.71 -39.73 45.78
N SER A 4 18.35 -38.44 45.69
CA SER A 4 17.70 -37.82 44.52
C SER A 4 17.36 -36.35 44.78
N GLY A 5 18.31 -35.46 44.48
CA GLY A 5 18.04 -34.07 44.15
C GLY A 5 17.82 -33.92 42.65
N ALA A 6 16.92 -34.73 42.06
CA ALA A 6 16.54 -34.59 40.67
C ALA A 6 15.61 -33.38 40.54
N SER A 7 16.16 -32.26 40.06
CA SER A 7 15.37 -31.19 39.47
C SER A 7 14.47 -31.80 38.38
N SER A 8 13.16 -31.72 38.59
CA SER A 8 12.16 -32.16 37.63
C SER A 8 12.48 -31.59 36.23
N PRO A 9 12.58 -32.43 35.18
CA PRO A 9 12.79 -31.98 33.80
C PRO A 9 11.61 -31.18 33.23
N TYR A 10 10.48 -31.18 33.93
CA TYR A 10 9.26 -30.50 33.51
C TYR A 10 9.17 -29.15 34.22
N GLN A 11 9.89 -28.18 33.68
CA GLN A 11 9.54 -26.78 33.89
C GLN A 11 8.22 -26.51 33.17
N PRO A 12 7.18 -25.95 33.80
CA PRO A 12 5.95 -25.60 33.10
C PRO A 12 6.27 -24.48 32.10
N THR A 13 6.43 -24.80 30.82
CA THR A 13 6.46 -23.84 29.70
C THR A 13 5.04 -23.36 29.37
N THR A 14 4.25 -23.04 30.39
CA THR A 14 3.06 -22.22 30.19
C THR A 14 3.51 -20.78 30.15
N GLU A 15 4.06 -20.38 28.99
CA GLU A 15 3.93 -19.00 28.55
C GLU A 15 2.45 -18.61 28.71
N PRO A 16 2.12 -17.46 29.34
CA PRO A 16 0.73 -17.05 29.46
C PRO A 16 0.22 -16.88 28.03
N VAL A 17 -0.55 -17.86 27.55
CA VAL A 17 -1.37 -17.70 26.36
C VAL A 17 -2.30 -16.55 26.71
N SER A 18 -2.00 -15.38 26.17
CA SER A 18 -2.89 -14.23 26.20
C SER A 18 -4.11 -14.59 25.34
N GLN A 19 -4.99 -15.46 25.86
CA GLN A 19 -6.34 -15.66 25.38
C GLN A 19 -7.12 -14.38 25.69
N ARG A 20 -6.91 -13.36 24.86
CA ARG A 20 -7.97 -12.41 24.57
C ARG A 20 -8.90 -13.08 23.55
N HIS A 21 -9.72 -14.00 24.04
CA HIS A 21 -11.03 -14.22 23.45
C HIS A 21 -11.90 -13.00 23.78
N GLY A 22 -11.66 -11.91 23.06
CA GLY A 22 -12.61 -10.82 22.90
C GLY A 22 -12.99 -10.82 21.43
N LEU A 23 -14.30 -10.90 21.15
CA LEU A 23 -14.96 -10.68 19.85
C LEU A 23 -14.02 -10.10 18.78
N GLY A 24 -13.91 -10.80 17.64
CA GLY A 24 -13.09 -10.47 16.47
C GLY A 24 -13.43 -9.11 15.85
N GLY A 25 -13.12 -8.04 16.57
CA GLY A 25 -13.32 -6.66 16.16
C GLY A 25 -12.19 -6.24 15.24
N LEU A 26 -12.58 -5.72 14.08
CA LEU A 26 -11.81 -4.76 13.32
C LEU A 26 -11.08 -3.81 14.29
N ARG A 27 -9.80 -4.05 14.57
CA ARG A 27 -8.99 -3.07 15.27
C ARG A 27 -8.64 -2.02 14.23
N CYS A 28 -9.39 -0.92 14.25
CA CYS A 28 -9.03 0.27 13.50
C CYS A 28 -7.66 0.74 14.00
N ASP A 29 -6.65 0.54 13.18
CA ASP A 29 -5.31 0.99 13.41
C ASP A 29 -5.20 2.44 12.94
N LEU A 30 -5.61 3.34 13.82
CA LEU A 30 -5.48 4.77 13.60
C LEU A 30 -4.00 5.20 13.46
N ASP A 31 -3.03 4.38 13.87
CA ASP A 31 -1.62 4.71 13.69
C ASP A 31 -1.22 4.71 12.21
N TYR A 32 -1.85 3.88 11.37
CA TYR A 32 -1.66 3.94 9.91
C TYR A 32 -2.13 5.28 9.33
N LEU A 33 -3.33 5.74 9.72
CA LEU A 33 -3.88 7.04 9.30
C LEU A 33 -3.02 8.21 9.80
N ARG A 34 -2.40 8.06 10.96
CA ARG A 34 -1.50 9.05 11.55
C ARG A 34 -0.15 9.12 10.83
N GLY A 35 0.26 8.03 10.17
CA GLY A 35 1.46 7.97 9.34
C GLY A 35 1.41 8.86 8.09
N THR A 36 2.58 9.19 7.55
CA THR A 36 2.68 10.11 6.37
C THR A 36 1.90 9.59 5.16
N PHE A 37 1.99 8.30 4.85
CA PHE A 37 1.25 7.69 3.73
C PHE A 37 -0.26 7.68 3.98
N GLY A 38 -0.72 7.41 5.20
CA GLY A 38 -2.14 7.44 5.56
C GLY A 38 -2.75 8.84 5.39
N ARG A 39 -2.00 9.90 5.74
CA ARG A 39 -2.45 11.29 5.51
C ARG A 39 -2.55 11.64 4.03
N ILE A 40 -1.62 11.17 3.20
CA ILE A 40 -1.67 11.38 1.76
C ILE A 40 -2.91 10.68 1.18
N LYS A 41 -3.14 9.41 1.54
CA LYS A 41 -4.36 8.66 1.16
C LYS A 41 -5.65 9.36 1.59
N LEU A 42 -5.66 9.89 2.81
CA LEU A 42 -6.81 10.64 3.30
C LEU A 42 -7.04 11.92 2.48
N ALA A 43 -5.97 12.64 2.16
CA ALA A 43 -6.05 13.82 1.31
C ALA A 43 -6.53 13.48 -0.11
N GLU A 44 -6.10 12.35 -0.69
CA GLU A 44 -6.61 11.83 -1.97
C GLU A 44 -8.13 11.63 -1.92
N VAL A 45 -8.62 10.91 -0.91
CA VAL A 45 -10.06 10.64 -0.74
C VAL A 45 -10.86 11.93 -0.55
N VAL A 46 -10.37 12.86 0.28
CA VAL A 46 -11.04 14.14 0.52
C VAL A 46 -11.09 14.99 -0.74
N LEU A 47 -10.00 15.08 -1.50
CA LEU A 47 -9.96 15.85 -2.75
C LEU A 47 -10.83 15.21 -3.83
N ALA A 48 -10.82 13.88 -3.97
CA ALA A 48 -11.70 13.16 -4.88
C ALA A 48 -13.17 13.38 -4.53
N LEU A 49 -13.52 13.40 -3.23
CA LEU A 49 -14.88 13.68 -2.77
C LEU A 49 -15.31 15.11 -3.09
N ILE A 50 -14.44 16.10 -2.85
CA ILE A 50 -14.73 17.49 -3.18
C ILE A 50 -14.92 17.65 -4.70
N ALA A 51 -14.04 17.05 -5.50
CA ALA A 51 -14.16 17.06 -6.96
C ALA A 51 -15.49 16.43 -7.44
N PHE A 52 -15.90 15.31 -6.82
CA PHE A 52 -17.19 14.65 -7.08
C PHE A 52 -18.39 15.53 -6.70
N ILE A 53 -18.37 16.17 -5.53
CA ILE A 53 -19.45 17.09 -5.14
C ILE A 53 -19.51 18.28 -6.08
N CYS A 54 -18.35 18.86 -6.46
CA CYS A 54 -18.31 19.99 -7.38
C CYS A 54 -18.95 19.65 -8.74
N ILE A 55 -18.70 18.46 -9.30
CA ILE A 55 -19.28 18.06 -10.59
C ILE A 55 -20.79 17.78 -10.48
N GLU A 56 -21.24 17.13 -9.42
CA GLU A 56 -22.67 16.83 -9.14
C GLU A 56 -23.52 18.11 -8.97
N THR A 57 -22.94 19.18 -8.44
CA THR A 57 -23.66 20.46 -8.27
C THR A 57 -23.93 21.21 -9.58
N ILE A 58 -23.35 20.77 -10.70
CA ILE A 58 -23.51 21.42 -12.01
C ILE A 58 -24.78 20.89 -12.67
N MET A 59 -25.86 21.67 -12.56
CA MET A 59 -27.19 21.27 -13.01
C MET A 59 -27.48 21.61 -14.48
N GLU A 60 -26.65 22.45 -15.12
CA GLU A 60 -26.76 22.82 -16.53
C GLU A 60 -25.65 22.19 -17.37
N CYS A 61 -26.06 21.41 -18.38
CA CYS A 61 -25.16 20.57 -19.15
C CYS A 61 -25.03 21.10 -20.59
N SER A 62 -23.94 21.83 -20.90
CA SER A 62 -23.67 22.23 -22.30
C SER A 62 -22.95 21.15 -23.11
N LEU A 63 -22.14 20.29 -22.49
CA LEU A 63 -21.58 19.07 -23.10
C LEU A 63 -21.43 17.96 -22.05
N CYS A 64 -22.39 17.05 -21.99
CA CYS A 64 -22.45 16.06 -20.91
C CYS A 64 -21.34 15.01 -20.92
N GLU A 65 -20.69 14.78 -22.06
CA GLU A 65 -19.67 13.73 -22.16
C GLU A 65 -18.44 14.00 -21.26
N GLY A 66 -17.96 15.24 -21.21
CA GLY A 66 -16.81 15.61 -20.37
C GLY A 66 -17.14 15.59 -18.87
N LEU A 67 -18.36 16.01 -18.49
CA LEU A 67 -18.81 15.96 -17.10
C LEU A 67 -18.98 14.50 -16.62
N TYR A 68 -19.66 13.65 -17.38
CA TYR A 68 -19.82 12.23 -17.03
C TYR A 68 -18.49 11.50 -16.93
N PHE A 69 -17.52 11.83 -17.80
CA PHE A 69 -16.19 11.27 -17.71
C PHE A 69 -15.49 11.66 -16.40
N PHE A 70 -15.56 12.94 -16.01
CA PHE A 70 -14.97 13.42 -14.75
C PHE A 70 -15.69 12.86 -13.52
N GLU A 71 -17.01 12.73 -13.57
CA GLU A 71 -17.84 12.10 -12.53
C GLU A 71 -17.44 10.64 -12.34
N PHE A 72 -17.35 9.87 -13.43
CA PHE A 72 -16.94 8.47 -13.38
C PHE A 72 -15.53 8.32 -12.80
N VAL A 73 -14.58 9.15 -13.23
CA VAL A 73 -13.20 9.12 -12.73
C VAL A 73 -13.14 9.47 -11.24
N SER A 74 -13.81 10.54 -10.82
CA SER A 74 -13.82 10.97 -9.42
C SER A 74 -14.51 9.97 -8.50
N CYS A 75 -15.67 9.43 -8.91
CA CYS A 75 -16.41 8.42 -8.17
C CYS A 75 -15.62 7.10 -8.06
N SER A 76 -15.09 6.60 -9.17
CA SER A 76 -14.30 5.36 -9.16
C SER A 76 -13.02 5.52 -8.32
N ALA A 77 -12.30 6.63 -8.44
CA ALA A 77 -11.12 6.90 -7.63
C ALA A 77 -11.46 7.03 -6.14
N LEU A 78 -12.57 7.71 -5.79
CA LEU A 78 -13.08 7.82 -4.42
C LEU A 78 -13.36 6.44 -3.83
N VAL A 79 -14.13 5.61 -4.54
CA VAL A 79 -14.54 4.28 -4.04
C VAL A 79 -13.32 3.37 -3.90
N VAL A 80 -12.49 3.25 -4.93
CA VAL A 80 -11.34 2.34 -4.90
C VAL A 80 -10.31 2.79 -3.86
N THR A 81 -9.96 4.08 -3.83
CA THR A 81 -9.00 4.62 -2.86
C THR A 81 -9.56 4.57 -1.44
N GLY A 82 -10.85 4.84 -1.26
CA GLY A 82 -11.54 4.72 0.03
C GLY A 82 -11.55 3.29 0.56
N VAL A 83 -11.83 2.29 -0.29
CA VAL A 83 -11.78 0.87 0.08
C VAL A 83 -10.35 0.45 0.44
N LEU A 84 -9.33 0.86 -0.33
CA LEU A 84 -7.93 0.59 -0.02
C LEU A 84 -7.52 1.23 1.31
N LEU A 85 -7.91 2.49 1.55
CA LEU A 85 -7.66 3.20 2.81
C LEU A 85 -8.33 2.47 3.99
N LEU A 86 -9.57 2.03 3.85
CA LEU A 86 -10.28 1.25 4.86
C LEU A 86 -9.55 -0.07 5.13
N MET A 87 -9.17 -0.79 4.08
CA MET A 87 -8.47 -2.07 4.20
C MET A 87 -7.12 -1.93 4.92
N PHE A 88 -6.35 -0.88 4.60
CA PHE A 88 -5.09 -0.59 5.29
C PHE A 88 -5.32 -0.17 6.75
N SER A 89 -6.32 0.68 7.00
CA SER A 89 -6.67 1.16 8.35
C SER A 89 -7.19 0.05 9.25
N LEU A 90 -7.83 -0.98 8.69
CA LEU A 90 -8.33 -2.14 9.44
C LEU A 90 -7.30 -3.26 9.57
N ASN A 91 -6.05 -3.04 9.11
CA ASN A 91 -5.02 -4.07 9.01
C ASN A 91 -5.46 -5.32 8.24
N LEU A 92 -6.47 -5.21 7.37
CA LEU A 92 -7.01 -6.34 6.64
C LEU A 92 -5.99 -6.90 5.63
N HIS A 93 -5.02 -6.07 5.22
CA HIS A 93 -3.86 -6.48 4.43
C HIS A 93 -3.09 -7.66 5.05
N THR A 94 -3.05 -7.77 6.40
CA THR A 94 -2.37 -8.86 7.11
C THR A 94 -3.15 -10.18 7.07
N ARG A 95 -4.47 -10.11 6.86
CA ARG A 95 -5.36 -11.27 6.81
C ARG A 95 -5.36 -11.96 5.45
N ILE A 96 -5.03 -11.23 4.38
CA ILE A 96 -5.01 -11.73 3.00
C ILE A 96 -3.60 -11.51 2.41
N PRO A 97 -2.61 -12.34 2.79
CA PRO A 97 -1.22 -12.18 2.34
C PRO A 97 -0.99 -12.60 0.88
N GLN A 98 -2.00 -13.17 0.21
CA GLN A 98 -1.83 -13.68 -1.16
C GLN A 98 -1.73 -12.57 -2.22
N ILE A 99 -2.19 -11.35 -1.91
CA ILE A 99 -2.21 -10.21 -2.84
C ILE A 99 -1.15 -9.20 -2.40
N ASN A 100 -0.34 -8.74 -3.37
CA ASN A 100 0.64 -7.67 -3.16
C ASN A 100 -0.07 -6.32 -3.07
N TRP A 101 -0.65 -5.99 -1.91
CA TRP A 101 -1.41 -4.77 -1.68
C TRP A 101 -0.66 -3.47 -2.01
N ASN A 102 0.67 -3.44 -1.82
CA ASN A 102 1.50 -2.29 -2.17
C ASN A 102 1.61 -2.07 -3.70
N LEU A 103 1.49 -3.15 -4.49
CA LEU A 103 1.44 -3.04 -5.95
C LEU A 103 0.05 -2.62 -6.41
N THR A 104 -1.00 -3.18 -5.81
CA THR A 104 -2.39 -2.76 -6.06
C THR A 104 -2.59 -1.27 -5.81
N ASP A 105 -2.08 -0.76 -4.69
CA ASP A 105 -2.14 0.65 -4.35
C ASP A 105 -1.35 1.53 -5.32
N LEU A 106 -0.16 1.09 -5.74
CA LEU A 106 0.65 1.78 -6.76
C LEU A 106 -0.07 1.85 -8.12
N VAL A 107 -0.73 0.77 -8.54
CA VAL A 107 -1.50 0.75 -9.79
C VAL A 107 -2.72 1.66 -9.68
N ASN A 108 -3.45 1.60 -8.56
CA ASN A 108 -4.61 2.46 -8.34
C ASN A 108 -4.25 3.96 -8.38
N THR A 109 -3.19 4.34 -7.68
CA THR A 109 -2.72 5.74 -7.62
C THR A 109 -2.20 6.24 -8.95
N GLY A 110 -1.43 5.42 -9.66
CA GLY A 110 -0.94 5.75 -11.00
C GLY A 110 -2.08 5.89 -12.01
N LEU A 111 -3.05 4.98 -11.98
CA LEU A 111 -4.21 5.01 -12.87
C LEU A 111 -5.13 6.20 -12.57
N SER A 112 -5.37 6.49 -11.28
CA SER A 112 -6.12 7.66 -10.84
C SER A 112 -5.45 8.95 -11.27
N THR A 113 -4.11 9.06 -11.13
CA THR A 113 -3.34 10.22 -11.60
C THR A 113 -3.57 10.49 -13.10
N PHE A 114 -3.46 9.44 -13.92
CA PHE A 114 -3.63 9.53 -15.36
C PHE A 114 -5.05 9.95 -15.75
N PHE A 115 -6.06 9.32 -15.16
CA PHE A 115 -7.45 9.65 -15.46
C PHE A 115 -7.86 11.04 -14.96
N PHE A 116 -7.45 11.44 -13.75
CA PHE A 116 -7.72 12.81 -13.27
C PHE A 116 -7.04 13.86 -14.14
N PHE A 117 -5.84 13.59 -14.66
CA PHE A 117 -5.17 14.49 -15.59
C PHE A 117 -6.00 14.69 -16.86
N ILE A 118 -6.41 13.59 -17.52
CA ILE A 118 -7.20 13.66 -18.75
C ILE A 118 -8.55 14.32 -18.47
N ALA A 119 -9.25 13.90 -17.41
CA ALA A 119 -10.56 14.42 -17.07
C ALA A 119 -10.52 15.92 -16.77
N SER A 120 -9.51 16.39 -16.03
CA SER A 120 -9.33 17.82 -15.73
C SER A 120 -9.00 18.63 -16.99
N VAL A 121 -8.20 18.09 -17.92
CA VAL A 121 -7.90 18.75 -19.20
C VAL A 121 -9.14 18.85 -20.08
N VAL A 122 -9.93 17.79 -20.19
CA VAL A 122 -11.20 17.78 -20.94
C VAL A 122 -12.17 18.78 -20.33
N LEU A 123 -12.35 18.77 -19.01
CA LEU A 123 -13.24 19.70 -18.31
C LEU A 123 -12.77 21.15 -18.42
N ALA A 124 -11.45 21.40 -18.42
CA ALA A 124 -10.89 22.73 -18.64
C ALA A 124 -11.11 23.24 -20.07
N ALA A 125 -11.01 22.36 -21.07
CA ALA A 125 -11.21 22.71 -22.48
C ALA A 125 -12.67 23.05 -22.80
N LEU A 126 -13.61 22.46 -22.05
CA LEU A 126 -15.06 22.61 -22.25
C LEU A 126 -15.70 23.64 -21.31
N ASN A 127 -14.92 24.32 -20.47
CA ASN A 127 -15.43 25.18 -19.41
C ASN A 127 -16.12 26.43 -19.96
N HIS A 128 -17.39 26.65 -19.59
CA HIS A 128 -18.20 27.81 -19.94
C HIS A 128 -18.05 28.98 -18.94
N LYS A 129 -17.04 28.92 -18.07
CA LYS A 129 -16.69 29.90 -17.04
C LYS A 129 -17.73 30.02 -15.92
N THR A 130 -18.50 28.96 -15.66
CA THR A 130 -19.34 28.89 -14.47
C THR A 130 -18.46 28.64 -13.24
N GLY A 131 -18.84 29.20 -12.08
CA GLY A 131 -18.03 29.08 -10.87
C GLY A 131 -17.82 27.63 -10.41
N ALA A 132 -18.84 26.78 -10.58
CA ALA A 132 -18.79 25.37 -10.21
C ALA A 132 -17.87 24.56 -11.14
N GLU A 133 -17.90 24.79 -12.46
CA GLU A 133 -16.99 24.15 -13.40
C GLU A 133 -15.53 24.52 -13.13
N ILE A 134 -15.27 25.81 -12.86
CA ILE A 134 -13.91 26.27 -12.52
C ILE A 134 -13.42 25.58 -11.23
N ALA A 135 -14.28 25.50 -10.21
CA ALA A 135 -13.94 24.80 -8.97
C ALA A 135 -13.64 23.32 -9.21
N ALA A 136 -14.47 22.62 -9.98
CA ALA A 136 -14.27 21.21 -10.31
C ALA A 136 -12.92 20.97 -11.02
N VAL A 137 -12.54 21.84 -11.97
CA VAL A 137 -11.24 21.78 -12.65
C VAL A 137 -10.08 21.97 -11.67
N ILE A 138 -10.16 22.97 -10.78
CA ILE A 138 -9.11 23.24 -9.80
C ILE A 138 -8.94 22.05 -8.85
N PHE A 139 -10.04 21.53 -8.31
CA PHE A 139 -9.98 20.37 -7.41
C PHE A 139 -9.54 19.09 -8.14
N GLY A 140 -9.90 18.92 -9.41
CA GLY A 140 -9.40 17.83 -10.25
C GLY A 140 -7.87 17.87 -10.43
N PHE A 141 -7.30 19.04 -10.71
CA PHE A 141 -5.84 19.20 -10.79
C PHE A 141 -5.15 19.03 -9.43
N LEU A 142 -5.76 19.49 -8.34
CA LEU A 142 -5.24 19.27 -6.99
C LEU A 142 -5.25 17.77 -6.64
N ALA A 143 -6.33 17.06 -6.94
CA ALA A 143 -6.41 15.61 -6.77
C ALA A 143 -5.31 14.92 -7.59
N MET A 144 -5.17 15.27 -8.87
CA MET A 144 -4.11 14.75 -9.74
C MET A 144 -2.72 14.95 -9.14
N ALA A 145 -2.42 16.15 -8.60
CA ALA A 145 -1.12 16.44 -8.00
C ALA A 145 -0.84 15.58 -6.75
N VAL A 146 -1.84 15.35 -5.91
CA VAL A 146 -1.70 14.51 -4.72
C VAL A 146 -1.53 13.03 -5.10
N TYR A 147 -2.35 12.52 -6.03
CA TYR A 147 -2.18 11.16 -6.55
C TYR A 147 -0.83 10.96 -7.24
N ALA A 148 -0.34 11.97 -7.97
CA ALA A 148 0.98 11.94 -8.61
C ALA A 148 2.11 11.90 -7.57
N LEU A 149 1.99 12.69 -6.49
CA LEU A 149 2.94 12.69 -5.40
C LEU A 149 2.99 11.31 -4.71
N ASP A 150 1.83 10.71 -4.43
CA ASP A 150 1.77 9.39 -3.81
C ASP A 150 2.38 8.32 -4.73
N THR A 151 2.01 8.34 -6.01
CA THR A 151 2.60 7.46 -7.03
C THR A 151 4.13 7.59 -7.08
N TYR A 152 4.64 8.83 -7.05
CA TYR A 152 6.08 9.08 -7.03
C TYR A 152 6.76 8.52 -5.78
N LEU A 153 6.17 8.71 -4.61
CA LEU A 153 6.69 8.19 -3.34
C LEU A 153 6.66 6.66 -3.32
N ALA A 154 5.58 6.05 -3.82
CA ALA A 154 5.42 4.61 -3.94
C ALA A 154 6.47 4.01 -4.90
N ILE A 155 6.70 4.63 -6.08
CA ILE A 155 7.75 4.21 -7.02
C ILE A 155 9.14 4.37 -6.40
N LYS A 156 9.40 5.46 -5.67
CA LYS A 156 10.68 5.68 -4.99
C LYS A 156 10.94 4.58 -3.96
N LYS A 157 9.94 4.25 -3.14
CA LYS A 157 10.00 3.16 -2.15
C LYS A 157 10.22 1.80 -2.83
N TRP A 158 9.48 1.52 -3.89
CA TRP A 158 9.62 0.29 -4.67
C TRP A 158 11.04 0.16 -5.23
N ARG A 159 11.57 1.21 -5.88
CA ARG A 159 12.94 1.22 -6.41
C ARG A 159 14.01 1.00 -5.33
N MET A 160 13.84 1.59 -4.15
CA MET A 160 14.77 1.36 -3.03
C MET A 160 14.71 -0.09 -2.55
N ASN A 161 13.51 -0.65 -2.41
CA ASN A 161 13.33 -2.03 -1.95
C ASN A 161 13.87 -3.04 -2.99
N SER A 162 13.63 -2.82 -4.28
CA SER A 162 14.17 -3.67 -5.36
C SER A 162 15.70 -3.70 -5.37
N ARG A 163 16.36 -2.55 -5.12
CA ARG A 163 17.83 -2.47 -5.02
C ARG A 163 18.37 -3.21 -3.80
N GLN A 164 17.69 -3.12 -2.66
CA GLN A 164 18.09 -3.87 -1.47
C GLN A 164 17.91 -5.38 -1.68
N GLN A 165 16.82 -5.79 -2.31
CA GLN A 165 16.54 -7.21 -2.55
C GLN A 165 17.53 -7.83 -3.54
N SER A 166 17.91 -7.12 -4.61
CA SER A 166 18.95 -7.59 -5.53
C SER A 166 20.30 -7.72 -4.83
N SER A 167 20.69 -6.75 -3.98
CA SER A 167 21.95 -6.82 -3.24
C SER A 167 22.02 -8.00 -2.25
N ARG A 168 20.91 -8.31 -1.57
CA ARG A 168 20.80 -9.47 -0.68
C ARG A 168 20.91 -10.78 -1.45
N GLN A 169 20.17 -10.92 -2.56
CA GLN A 169 20.23 -12.12 -3.40
C GLN A 169 21.63 -12.37 -3.97
N THR A 170 22.33 -11.32 -4.43
CA THR A 170 23.72 -11.46 -4.90
C THR A 170 24.66 -11.86 -3.76
N SER A 171 24.51 -11.29 -2.56
CA SER A 171 25.31 -11.66 -1.40
C SER A 171 25.10 -13.12 -0.98
N ASP A 172 23.85 -13.59 -0.98
CA ASP A 172 23.51 -14.96 -0.61
C ASP A 172 23.99 -15.97 -1.68
N TYR A 173 23.90 -15.61 -2.97
CA TYR A 173 24.49 -16.40 -4.05
C TYR A 173 26.02 -16.50 -3.92
N ILE A 174 26.71 -15.39 -3.64
CA ILE A 174 28.16 -15.40 -3.43
C ILE A 174 28.52 -16.26 -2.22
N ARG A 175 27.80 -16.12 -1.09
CA ARG A 175 28.02 -16.93 0.11
C ARG A 175 27.89 -18.43 -0.22
N ALA A 176 26.77 -18.84 -0.82
CA ALA A 176 26.53 -20.24 -1.19
C ALA A 176 27.59 -20.81 -2.14
N ARG A 177 28.08 -19.98 -3.09
CA ARG A 177 29.19 -20.36 -3.98
C ARG A 177 30.50 -20.57 -3.22
N THR A 178 30.78 -19.73 -2.23
CA THR A 178 32.02 -19.80 -1.44
C THR A 178 32.02 -21.05 -0.55
N GLU A 179 30.90 -21.35 0.10
CA GLU A 179 30.70 -22.56 0.90
C GLU A 179 30.85 -23.83 0.05
N SER A 180 30.28 -23.85 -1.16
CA SER A 180 30.44 -25.01 -2.07
C SER A 180 31.92 -25.26 -2.45
N ARG A 181 32.71 -24.19 -2.64
CA ARG A 181 34.13 -24.32 -2.96
C ARG A 181 34.97 -24.78 -1.77
N GLU A 182 34.57 -24.41 -0.56
CA GLU A 182 35.22 -24.85 0.67
C GLU A 182 34.94 -26.33 0.97
N VAL A 183 33.74 -26.83 0.65
CA VAL A 183 33.39 -28.26 0.73
C VAL A 183 34.23 -29.09 -0.25
N ASP A 184 34.41 -28.61 -1.48
CA ASP A 184 35.21 -29.31 -2.50
C ASP A 184 36.72 -29.32 -2.16
N HIS A 185 37.20 -28.29 -1.46
CA HIS A 185 38.57 -28.20 -0.96
C HIS A 185 38.80 -28.86 0.40
N ARG A 186 37.80 -29.50 1.00
CA ARG A 186 37.97 -30.39 2.15
C ARG A 186 38.06 -31.83 1.62
N PRO A 187 39.20 -32.30 1.10
CA PRO A 187 39.36 -33.70 0.76
C PRO A 187 39.21 -34.52 2.05
N GLU A 188 38.96 -35.82 1.90
CA GLU A 188 38.73 -36.86 2.90
C GLU A 188 39.80 -37.03 4.02
N ILE A 189 40.39 -35.96 4.54
CA ILE A 189 41.37 -35.98 5.64
C ILE A 189 40.75 -36.61 6.90
N GLN A 190 39.42 -36.63 7.01
CA GLN A 190 38.72 -37.27 8.14
C GLN A 190 38.44 -38.77 7.97
N ARG A 191 38.74 -39.38 6.81
CA ARG A 191 38.64 -40.84 6.62
C ARG A 191 39.97 -41.58 6.79
N LEU A 192 41.10 -40.88 6.93
CA LEU A 192 42.41 -41.52 7.13
C LEU A 192 42.85 -41.66 8.59
N ASP A 193 42.07 -41.14 9.56
CA ASP A 193 42.37 -41.23 11.00
C ASP A 193 41.59 -42.36 11.73
N ALA A 194 41.06 -43.36 11.01
CA ALA A 194 40.33 -44.51 11.56
C ALA A 194 41.05 -45.86 11.32
#